data_AF-A0A2U3LP08-F1
#
_entry.id   AF-A0A2U3LP08-F1
#
_cell.length_a   1.000
_cell.length_b   1.000
_cell.length_c   1.000
_cell.angle_alpha   90.00
_cell.angle_beta   90.00
_cell.angle_gamma   90.00
#
_symmetry.space_group_name_H-M   'P 1'
#
loop_
_entity.id
_entity.type
_entity.pdbx_description
1 polymer ?
#
loop_
_entity_poly.entity_id
_entity_poly.type
_entity_poly.pdbx_seq_one_letter_code
_entity_poly.pdbx_strand_id
1 'polypeptide(L)' 'MSSAELLCLIEDKREQLNRMGENESLINPDVVQLSQFIDLLLNLYHQAQTRTA' A
#
# COMPACT_ATOMS: atom_id res chain seq x y z
N MET A 1 6.71 -6.61 12.84
CA MET A 1 5.36 -6.23 12.40
C MET A 1 4.60 -7.50 12.10
N SER A 2 3.46 -7.69 12.73
CA SER A 2 2.54 -8.80 12.49
C SER A 2 1.82 -8.62 11.14
N SER A 3 1.23 -9.71 10.63
CA SER A 3 0.40 -9.66 9.43
C SER A 3 -0.79 -8.70 9.57
N ALA A 4 -1.35 -8.57 10.78
CA ALA A 4 -2.46 -7.65 11.05
C ALA A 4 -2.03 -6.18 11.03
N GLU A 5 -0.86 -5.86 11.61
CA GLU A 5 -0.28 -4.51 11.53
C GLU A 5 0.06 -4.11 10.10
N LEU A 6 0.57 -5.06 9.31
CA LEU A 6 0.87 -4.84 7.89
C LEU A 6 -0.39 -4.56 7.07
N LEU A 7 -1.48 -5.30 7.29
CA LEU A 7 -2.77 -5.04 6.65
C LEU A 7 -3.34 -3.68 7.03
N CYS A 8 -3.28 -3.30 8.32
CA CYS A 8 -3.70 -1.96 8.74
C CYS A 8 -2.92 -0.87 8.02
N LEU A 9 -1.60 -1.02 7.90
CA LEU A 9 -0.75 -0.06 7.19
C LEU A 9 -1.09 0.01 5.69
N ILE A 10 -1.36 -1.14 5.05
CA ILE A 10 -1.78 -1.19 3.65
C ILE A 10 -3.09 -0.41 3.45
N GLU A 11 -4.10 -0.67 4.29
CA GLU A 11 -5.41 -0.01 4.17
C GLU A 11 -5.33 1.50 4.45
N ASP A 12 -4.54 1.93 5.45
CA ASP A 12 -4.26 3.35 5.70
C ASP A 12 -3.65 4.04 4.46
N LYS A 13 -2.67 3.39 3.82
CA LYS A 13 -2.01 3.94 2.62
C LYS A 13 -2.95 3.93 1.41
N ARG A 14 -3.82 2.94 1.27
CA ARG A 14 -4.85 2.90 0.21
C ARG A 14 -5.88 4.00 0.39
N GLU A 15 -6.31 4.28 1.62
CA GLU A 15 -7.20 5.40 1.92
C GLU A 15 -6.54 6.73 1.53
N GLN A 16 -5.27 6.92 1.91
CA GLN A 16 -4.49 8.10 1.51
C GLN A 16 -4.42 8.25 -0.02
N LEU A 17 -4.14 7.16 -0.74
CA LEU A 17 -4.06 7.17 -2.21
C LEU A 17 -5.40 7.52 -2.85
N ASN A 18 -6.51 6.97 -2.34
CA ASN A 18 -7.84 7.28 -2.85
C ASN A 18 -8.17 8.77 -2.70
N ARG A 19 -7.90 9.36 -1.53
CA ARG A 19 -8.10 10.81 -1.30
C ARG A 19 -7.23 11.68 -2.21
N MET A 20 -6.01 11.24 -2.51
CA MET A 20 -5.15 11.92 -3.47
C MET A 20 -5.71 11.79 -4.90
N GLY A 21 -6.14 10.59 -5.31
CA GLY A 21 -6.69 10.33 -6.65
C GLY A 21 -8.00 11.06 -6.96
N GLU A 22 -8.72 11.54 -5.95
CA GLU A 22 -9.90 12.39 -6.13
C GLU A 22 -9.54 13.81 -6.62
N ASN A 23 -8.34 14.31 -6.30
CA ASN A 23 -7.96 15.71 -6.49
C ASN A 23 -6.72 15.90 -7.35
N GLU A 24 -5.87 14.88 -7.44
CA GLU A 24 -4.57 14.90 -8.11
C GLU A 24 -4.59 14.05 -9.39
N SER A 25 -3.72 14.40 -10.34
CA SER A 25 -3.52 13.57 -11.53
C SER A 25 -2.90 12.23 -11.15
N LEU A 26 -3.31 11.14 -11.82
CA LEU A 26 -2.71 9.81 -11.61
C LEU A 26 -1.22 9.73 -11.97
N ILE A 27 -0.71 10.69 -12.74
CA ILE A 27 0.73 10.83 -13.05
C ILE A 27 1.46 11.77 -12.08
N ASN A 28 0.77 12.31 -11.07
CA ASN A 28 1.41 13.10 -10.03
C ASN A 28 2.49 12.22 -9.37
N PRO A 29 3.74 12.69 -9.26
CA PRO A 29 4.84 11.92 -8.67
C PRO A 29 4.53 11.36 -7.29
N ASP A 30 3.79 12.10 -6.45
CA ASP A 30 3.46 11.70 -5.09
C ASP A 30 2.40 10.58 -5.09
N VAL A 31 1.44 10.63 -6.01
CA VAL A 31 0.44 9.56 -6.24
C VAL A 31 1.14 8.29 -6.70
N VAL A 32 2.06 8.42 -7.66
CA VAL A 32 2.85 7.30 -8.18
C VAL A 32 3.71 6.69 -7.06
N GLN A 33 4.42 7.50 -6.28
CA GLN A 33 5.25 7.01 -5.17
C GLN A 33 4.41 6.28 -4.12
N LEU A 34 3.26 6.82 -3.74
CA LEU A 34 2.37 6.18 -2.77
C LEU A 34 1.82 4.84 -3.29
N SER A 35 1.45 4.76 -4.58
CA SER A 35 1.03 3.50 -5.19
C SER A 35 2.14 2.44 -5.18
N GLN A 36 3.37 2.82 -5.54
CA GLN A 36 4.53 1.92 -5.50
C GLN A 36 4.85 1.45 -4.08
N PHE A 37 4.65 2.33 -3.09
CA PHE A 37 4.83 1.96 -1.69
C PHE A 37 3.78 0.94 -1.23
N ILE A 38 2.52 1.09 -1.64
CA ILE A 38 1.47 0.10 -1.38
C ILE A 38 1.83 -1.26 -2.00
N ASP A 39 2.32 -1.27 -3.24
CA ASP A 39 2.76 -2.49 -3.91
C ASP A 39 3.90 -3.19 -3.15
N LEU A 40 4.86 -2.43 -2.61
CA LEU A 40 5.91 -2.98 -1.75
C LEU A 40 5.33 -3.65 -0.50
N LEU A 41 4.37 -3.00 0.18
CA LEU A 41 3.74 -3.55 1.38
C LEU A 41 2.93 -4.81 1.07
N LEU A 42 2.18 -4.84 -0.04
CA LEU A 42 1.45 -6.01 -0.50
C LEU A 42 2.39 -7.19 -0.80
N ASN A 43 3.53 -6.92 -1.45
CA ASN A 43 4.54 -7.95 -1.68
C ASN A 43 5.11 -8.51 -0.38
N LEU A 44 5.41 -7.65 0.60
CA LEU A 44 5.85 -8.09 1.93
C LEU A 44 4.79 -8.95 2.62
N TYR A 45 3.52 -8.58 2.50
CA TYR A 45 2.41 -9.33 3.07
C TYR A 45 2.30 -10.72 2.42
N HIS A 46 2.32 -10.78 1.09
CA HIS A 46 2.28 -12.04 0.36
C HIS A 46 3.47 -12.95 0.71
N GLN A 47 4.68 -12.40 0.82
CA GLN A 47 5.87 -13.15 1.24
C GLN A 47 5.75 -13.69 2.67
N ALA A 48 5.20 -12.90 3.59
CA ALA A 48 4.96 -13.34 4.96
C ALA A 48 3.96 -14.50 5.01
N GLN A 49 2.88 -14.44 4.21
CA GLN A 49 1.86 -15.49 4.14
C GLN A 49 2.35 -16.78 3.46
N THR A 50 3.18 -16.67 2.41
CA THR A 50 3.73 -17.83 1.70
C THR A 50 4.84 -18.55 2.47
N ARG A 51 5.57 -17.86 3.36
CA ARG A 51 6.56 -18.52 4.25
C ARG A 51 5.93 -19.31 5.40
N THR A 52 4.66 -19.06 5.70
CA THR A 52 3.90 -19.75 6.75
C THR A 52 2.98 -20.86 6.23
N ALA A 53 3.03 -21.14 4.92
CA ALA A 53 2.25 -22.18 4.25
C ALA A 53 3.03 -23.50 4.11
#